data_AF-A0A7C1V449-F1
#
_entry.id   AF-A0A7C1V449-F1
#
_cell.length_a   1.000
_cell.length_b   1.000
_cell.length_c   1.000
_cell.angle_alpha   90.00
_cell.angle_beta   90.00
_cell.angle_gamma   90.00
#
_symmetry.space_group_name_H-M   'P 1'
#
loop_
_entity.id
_entity.type
_entity.pdbx_description
1 polymer ?
#
loop_
_entity_poly.entity_id
_entity_poly.type
_entity_poly.pdbx_seq_one_letter_code
_entity_poly.pdbx_strand_id
1 'polypeptide(L)' 'MVEQALEESSQSTPDDVVYLDAETLKNFMTDVFIGLEVPKEDAEIISEVLITSDLRGIDSHG' A
#
# COMPACT_ATOMS: atom_id res chain seq x y z
N MET A 1 -15.63 -19.67 -18.88
CA MET A 1 -14.23 -20.03 -19.20
C MET A 1 -13.27 -18.85 -19.12
N VAL A 2 -13.70 -17.61 -19.46
CA VAL A 2 -12.90 -16.39 -19.23
C VAL A 2 -12.96 -15.93 -17.77
N GLU A 3 -14.09 -16.13 -17.08
CA GLU A 3 -14.26 -15.75 -15.67
C GLU A 3 -13.32 -16.49 -14.71
N GLN A 4 -13.07 -17.80 -14.92
CA GLN A 4 -12.14 -18.58 -14.09
C GLN A 4 -10.69 -18.09 -14.16
N ALA A 5 -10.25 -17.54 -15.28
CA ALA A 5 -8.88 -17.04 -15.46
C ALA A 5 -8.64 -15.69 -14.75
N LEU A 6 -9.70 -14.96 -14.41
CA LEU A 6 -9.63 -13.70 -13.66
C LEU A 6 -9.69 -13.93 -12.14
N GLU A 7 -10.29 -15.03 -11.69
CA GLU A 7 -10.35 -15.42 -10.28
C GLU A 7 -9.00 -15.97 -9.77
N GLU A 8 -8.27 -16.71 -10.60
CA GLU A 8 -6.96 -17.28 -10.25
C GLU A 8 -5.88 -16.22 -9.99
N SER A 9 -6.01 -14.98 -10.51
CA SER A 9 -5.04 -13.90 -10.26
C SER A 9 -5.23 -13.17 -8.93
N SER A 10 -6.25 -13.53 -8.14
CA SER A 10 -6.63 -12.82 -6.90
C SER A 10 -6.19 -13.49 -5.60
N GLN A 11 -5.58 -14.67 -5.67
CA GLN A 11 -5.11 -15.40 -4.49
C GLN A 11 -3.60 -15.30 -4.37
N SER A 12 -3.13 -14.44 -3.46
CA SER A 12 -1.74 -14.43 -3.03
C SER A 12 -1.44 -15.74 -2.28
N THR A 13 -0.36 -16.42 -2.66
CA THR A 13 0.14 -17.54 -1.87
C THR A 13 0.90 -16.98 -0.66
N PRO A 14 1.03 -17.75 0.45
CA PRO A 14 1.81 -17.29 1.61
C PRO A 14 3.26 -16.92 1.29
N ASP A 15 3.81 -17.48 0.20
CA ASP A 15 5.15 -17.20 -0.30
C ASP A 15 5.25 -15.84 -1.06
N ASP A 16 4.12 -15.16 -1.32
CA ASP A 16 4.06 -13.86 -2.00
C ASP A 16 4.05 -12.66 -1.05
N VAL A 17 4.10 -12.90 0.28
CA VAL A 17 4.03 -11.83 1.28
C VAL A 17 5.43 -11.37 1.67
N VAL A 18 5.70 -10.08 1.45
CA VAL A 18 6.94 -9.43 1.90
C VAL A 18 6.64 -8.58 3.13
N TYR A 19 7.35 -8.84 4.22
CA TYR A 19 7.30 -7.97 5.39
C TYR A 19 8.29 -6.82 5.21
N LEU A 20 7.79 -5.60 5.40
CA LEU A 20 8.56 -4.38 5.35
C LEU A 20 8.38 -3.61 6.67
N ASP A 21 9.41 -2.87 7.06
CA ASP A 21 9.32 -1.93 8.17
C ASP A 21 8.34 -0.79 7.83
N ALA A 22 7.46 -0.44 8.78
CA ALA A 22 6.38 0.51 8.55
C ALA A 22 6.90 1.93 8.29
N GLU A 23 7.97 2.34 8.95
CA GLU A 23 8.59 3.65 8.73
C GLU A 23 9.21 3.74 7.33
N THR A 24 9.84 2.66 6.89
CA THR A 24 10.37 2.52 5.53
C THR A 24 9.27 2.67 4.48
N LEU A 25 8.14 1.97 4.66
CA LEU A 25 7.01 2.06 3.74
C LEU A 25 6.38 3.47 3.74
N LYS A 26 6.21 4.07 4.91
CA LYS A 26 5.68 5.44 5.06
C LYS A 26 6.53 6.47 4.33
N ASN A 27 7.86 6.40 4.50
CA ASN A 27 8.78 7.32 3.85
C ASN A 27 8.75 7.15 2.33
N PHE A 28 8.73 5.90 1.85
CA PHE A 28 8.58 5.60 0.43
C PHE A 28 7.28 6.19 -0.16
N MET A 29 6.15 5.97 0.50
CA MET A 29 4.86 6.51 0.04
C MET A 29 4.86 8.05 0.04
N THR A 30 5.47 8.66 1.06
CA THR A 30 5.60 10.13 1.13
C THR A 30 6.40 10.67 -0.05
N ASP A 31 7.54 10.04 -0.37
CA ASP A 31 8.39 10.42 -1.49
C ASP A 31 7.69 10.25 -2.84
N VAL A 32 6.86 9.20 -3.00
CA VAL A 32 6.04 8.99 -4.20
C VAL A 32 5.06 10.14 -4.40
N PHE A 33 4.31 10.53 -3.36
CA PHE A 33 3.35 11.64 -3.47
C PHE A 33 4.03 12.97 -3.74
N ILE A 34 5.18 13.25 -3.11
CA ILE A 34 5.99 14.44 -3.41
C ILE A 34 6.45 14.42 -4.88
N GLY A 35 6.89 13.26 -5.38
CA GLY A 35 7.27 13.07 -6.78
C GLY A 35 6.11 13.27 -7.77
N LEU A 36 4.87 13.10 -7.31
CA LEU A 36 3.64 13.41 -8.03
C LEU A 36 3.17 14.88 -7.85
N GLU A 37 4.05 15.74 -7.34
CA GLU A 37 3.81 17.17 -7.08
C GLU A 37 2.77 17.47 -6.00
N VAL A 38 2.47 16.51 -5.11
CA VAL A 38 1.65 16.76 -3.92
C VAL A 38 2.47 17.58 -2.90
N PRO A 39 1.91 18.64 -2.28
CA PRO A 39 2.59 19.37 -1.22
C PRO A 39 3.07 18.43 -0.12
N LYS A 40 4.28 18.65 0.39
CA LYS A 40 4.90 17.77 1.39
C LYS A 40 4.00 17.48 2.59
N GLU A 41 3.33 18.50 3.13
CA GLU A 41 2.44 18.35 4.28
C GLU A 41 1.25 17.43 3.97
N ASP A 42 0.66 17.56 2.78
CA ASP A 42 -0.42 16.68 2.33
C ASP A 42 0.08 15.25 2.08
N ALA A 43 1.27 15.09 1.49
CA ALA A 43 1.90 13.79 1.25
C ALA A 43 2.19 13.03 2.55
N GLU A 44 2.64 13.74 3.60
CA GLU A 44 2.85 13.18 4.94
C GLU A 44 1.53 12.70 5.56
N ILE A 45 0.44 13.47 5.41
CA ILE A 45 -0.89 13.10 5.91
C ILE A 45 -1.42 11.86 5.19
N ILE A 46 -1.35 11.85 3.86
CA ILE A 46 -1.83 10.71 3.06
C ILE A 46 -1.10 9.44 3.47
N SER A 47 0.24 9.50 3.51
CA SER A 47 1.07 8.34 3.87
C SER A 47 0.80 7.87 5.31
N GLU A 48 0.62 8.79 6.27
CA GLU A 48 0.26 8.43 7.64
C GLU A 48 -1.06 7.65 7.69
N VAL A 49 -2.10 8.09 6.95
CA VAL A 49 -3.41 7.44 6.93
C VAL A 49 -3.32 6.04 6.33
N LEU A 50 -2.66 5.89 5.19
CA LEU A 50 -2.50 4.63 4.47
C LEU A 50 -1.76 3.58 5.33
N ILE A 51 -0.58 3.93 5.84
CA ILE A 51 0.21 3.00 6.68
C ILE A 51 -0.49 2.67 7.99
N THR A 52 -1.23 3.63 8.54
CA THR A 52 -2.05 3.36 9.73
C THR A 52 -3.19 2.37 9.44
N SER A 53 -3.77 2.38 8.25
CA SER A 53 -4.76 1.38 7.81
C SER A 53 -4.14 -0.01 7.68
N ASP A 54 -2.95 -0.11 7.05
CA ASP A 54 -2.19 -1.37 6.96
C ASP A 54 -1.88 -1.95 8.34
N LEU A 55 -1.39 -1.13 9.27
CA LEU A 55 -1.08 -1.57 10.64
C LEU A 55 -2.32 -2.03 11.42
N ARG A 56 -3.52 -1.60 11.00
CA ARG A 56 -4.80 -2.04 11.58
C ARG A 56 -5.38 -3.26 10.87
N GLY A 57 -4.72 -3.77 9.83
CA GLY A 57 -5.19 -4.89 9.02
C GLY A 57 -6.39 -4.54 8.13
N ILE A 58 -6.46 -3.27 7.68
CA ILE A 58 -7.48 -2.80 6.74
C ILE A 58 -6.83 -2.67 5.35
N ASP A 59 -6.39 -3.80 4.81
CA ASP A 59 -5.55 -3.88 3.60
C ASP A 59 -6.21 -3.25 2.35
N SER A 60 -7.54 -3.12 2.34
CA SER A 60 -8.28 -2.47 1.24
C SER A 60 -8.15 -0.94 1.23
N HIS A 61 -7.61 -0.35 2.28
CA HIS A 61 -7.51 1.09 2.52
C HIS A 61 -6.10 1.52 2.98
N GLY A 62 -5.13 0.61 2.88
CA GLY A 62 -3.69 0.90 2.95
C GLY A 62 -3.13 1.32 1.60
#